data_AF-A0AAX1EK93-F1
#
_entry.id   AF-A0AAX1EK93-F1
#
_cell.length_a   1.000
_cell.length_b   1.000
_cell.length_c   1.000
_cell.angle_alpha   90.00
_cell.angle_beta   90.00
_cell.angle_gamma   90.00
#
_symmetry.space_group_name_H-M   'P 1'
#
loop_
_entity.id
_entity.type
_entity.pdbx_description
1 polymer ?
#
loop_
_entity_poly.entity_id
_entity_poly.type
_entity_poly.pdbx_seq_one_letter_code
_entity_poly.pdbx_strand_id
1 'polypeptide(L)'
;MSAGICLLFFVNINYASERYFVCGPDEDGCYKDIYHYCACIPYDDEHAQTPYCLDFNKLTCSPLEQVPDCDPGMIYKNQGSCLATIFQSESEPPCPVRNHSFCLENDMAICDANGRPESCRYVAK
;
A
#
# COMPACT_ATOMS: atom_id res chain seq x y z
N MET A 1 36.19 22.49 33.06
CA MET A 1 34.81 22.01 32.87
C MET A 1 34.52 22.11 31.39
N SER A 2 34.62 21.01 30.65
CA SER A 2 34.38 21.00 29.21
C SER A 2 33.20 20.08 28.94
N ALA A 3 32.03 20.66 28.71
CA ALA A 3 30.83 19.94 28.33
C ALA A 3 30.93 19.59 26.84
N GLY A 4 31.20 18.33 26.53
CA GLY A 4 31.11 17.80 25.17
C GLY A 4 29.65 17.61 24.79
N ILE A 5 29.17 18.40 23.83
CA ILE A 5 27.84 18.22 23.24
C ILE A 5 27.95 17.11 22.20
N CYS A 6 27.48 15.91 22.53
CA CYS A 6 27.26 14.84 21.57
C CYS A 6 26.01 15.15 20.74
N LEU A 7 26.19 15.57 19.48
CA LEU A 7 25.12 15.57 18.49
C LEU A 7 24.76 14.12 18.13
N LEU A 8 23.59 13.66 18.59
CA LEU A 8 22.97 12.43 18.10
C LEU A 8 22.30 12.75 16.75
N PHE A 9 22.88 12.24 15.66
CA PHE A 9 22.22 12.19 14.36
C PHE A 9 21.06 11.18 14.44
N PHE A 10 19.83 11.68 14.47
CA PHE A 10 18.64 10.86 14.22
C PHE A 10 18.66 10.43 12.75
N VAL A 11 19.25 9.27 12.48
CA VAL A 11 19.08 8.59 11.20
C VAL A 11 17.60 8.20 11.12
N ASN A 12 16.84 8.87 10.27
CA ASN A 12 15.49 8.44 9.91
C ASN A 12 15.63 7.15 9.10
N ILE A 13 15.62 6.02 9.79
CA ILE A 13 15.49 4.71 9.14
C ILE A 13 14.03 4.67 8.66
N ASN A 14 13.81 4.99 7.38
CA ASN A 14 12.56 4.65 6.70
C ASN A 14 12.47 3.13 6.73
N TYR A 15 11.71 2.58 7.67
CA TYR A 15 11.37 1.17 7.68
C TYR A 15 10.55 0.89 6.43
N ALA A 16 11.16 0.23 5.45
CA ALA A 16 10.42 -0.34 4.34
C ALA A 16 9.44 -1.37 4.91
N SER A 17 8.18 -1.37 4.44
CA SER A 17 7.27 -2.43 4.82
C SER A 17 7.81 -3.76 4.29
N GLU A 18 7.77 -4.82 5.09
CA GLU A 18 8.20 -6.15 4.64
C GLU A 18 7.10 -6.86 3.83
N ARG A 19 5.86 -6.36 3.91
CA ARG A 19 4.66 -6.94 3.29
C ARG A 19 3.98 -5.91 2.38
N TYR A 20 3.58 -6.36 1.21
CA TYR A 20 2.92 -5.53 0.22
C TYR A 20 1.67 -6.22 -0.32
N PHE A 21 0.61 -5.45 -0.51
CA PHE A 21 -0.49 -5.82 -1.39
C PHE A 21 -0.03 -5.68 -2.85
N VAL A 22 -0.25 -6.70 -3.66
CA VAL A 22 0.07 -6.69 -5.09
C VAL A 22 -1.21 -6.51 -5.87
N CYS A 23 -1.44 -5.32 -6.41
CA CYS A 23 -2.64 -5.00 -7.17
C CYS A 23 -2.34 -4.92 -8.67
N GLY A 24 -3.24 -5.49 -9.48
CA GLY A 24 -3.16 -5.40 -10.94
C GLY A 24 -3.66 -4.05 -11.46
N PRO A 25 -3.45 -3.76 -12.76
CA PRO A 25 -3.97 -2.57 -13.41
C PRO A 25 -5.43 -2.69 -13.88
N ASP A 26 -6.05 -3.86 -13.72
CA ASP A 26 -7.37 -4.19 -14.27
C ASP A 26 -8.12 -5.20 -13.38
N GLU A 27 -9.39 -5.48 -13.70
CA GLU A 27 -10.34 -6.29 -12.92
C GLU A 27 -9.88 -7.74 -12.68
N ASP A 28 -9.05 -8.28 -13.58
CA ASP A 28 -8.45 -9.63 -13.45
C ASP A 28 -7.38 -9.72 -12.33
N GLY A 29 -7.03 -8.60 -11.71
CA GLY A 29 -6.02 -8.50 -10.68
C GLY A 29 -4.61 -8.69 -11.22
N CYS A 30 -3.69 -9.17 -10.36
CA CYS A 30 -2.28 -9.31 -10.70
C CYS A 30 -1.87 -10.78 -10.87
N TYR A 31 -1.43 -11.15 -12.08
CA TYR A 31 -0.98 -12.49 -12.43
C TYR A 31 0.37 -12.47 -13.17
N LYS A 32 0.98 -13.65 -13.28
CA LYS A 32 2.40 -13.83 -13.61
C LYS A 32 2.88 -13.07 -14.86
N ASP A 33 2.07 -13.05 -15.91
CA ASP A 33 2.47 -12.48 -17.20
C ASP A 33 2.39 -10.96 -17.25
N ILE A 34 1.76 -10.34 -16.24
CA ILE A 34 1.60 -8.88 -16.13
C ILE A 34 2.25 -8.29 -14.88
N TYR A 35 3.03 -9.08 -14.15
CA TYR A 35 3.63 -8.65 -12.89
C TYR A 35 4.36 -7.31 -12.98
N HIS A 36 5.12 -7.06 -14.03
CA HIS A 36 5.80 -5.78 -14.24
C HIS A 36 4.85 -4.56 -14.22
N TYR A 37 3.58 -4.74 -14.61
CA TYR A 37 2.56 -3.69 -14.64
C TYR A 37 1.76 -3.58 -13.33
N CYS A 38 1.99 -4.48 -12.38
CA CYS A 38 1.33 -4.43 -11.08
C CYS A 38 2.02 -3.45 -10.13
N ALA A 39 1.26 -3.02 -9.12
CA ALA A 39 1.73 -2.16 -8.04
C ALA A 39 1.88 -2.96 -6.74
N CYS A 40 2.95 -2.68 -6.01
CA CYS A 40 3.16 -3.12 -4.63
C CYS A 40 2.84 -1.97 -3.67
N ILE A 41 1.74 -2.10 -2.95
CA ILE A 41 1.23 -1.13 -1.98
C ILE A 41 1.58 -1.60 -0.57
N PRO A 42 2.17 -0.76 0.31
CA PRO A 42 2.51 -1.15 1.67
C PRO A 42 1.32 -1.74 2.45
N TYR A 43 1.55 -2.87 3.13
CA TYR A 43 0.58 -3.49 4.03
C TYR A 43 0.55 -2.73 5.37
N ASP A 44 -0.65 -2.36 5.84
CA ASP A 44 -0.85 -1.83 7.19
C ASP A 44 -0.90 -2.98 8.20
N ASP A 45 0.22 -3.19 8.91
CA ASP A 45 0.34 -4.28 9.88
C ASP A 45 -0.70 -4.25 11.01
N GLU A 46 -1.21 -3.07 11.35
CA GLU A 46 -2.13 -2.86 12.47
C GLU A 46 -3.59 -3.08 12.06
N HIS A 47 -4.00 -2.50 10.93
CA HIS A 47 -5.43 -2.44 10.59
C HIS A 47 -5.82 -3.26 9.36
N ALA A 48 -4.90 -3.80 8.56
CA ALA A 48 -5.21 -4.30 7.21
C ALA A 48 -6.34 -5.35 7.11
N GLN A 49 -6.68 -6.05 8.21
CA GLN A 49 -7.76 -7.04 8.27
C GLN A 49 -9.09 -6.50 8.84
N THR A 50 -9.12 -5.22 9.22
CA THR A 50 -10.32 -4.51 9.67
C THR A 50 -10.94 -3.71 8.52
N PRO A 51 -12.19 -3.25 8.62
CA PRO A 51 -12.82 -2.48 7.56
C PRO A 51 -12.07 -1.18 7.21
N TYR A 52 -12.08 -0.83 5.93
CA TYR A 52 -11.46 0.37 5.37
C TYR A 52 -12.48 1.26 4.67
N CYS A 53 -12.28 2.56 4.76
CA CYS A 53 -12.99 3.57 4.00
C CYS A 53 -12.21 3.96 2.75
N LEU A 54 -12.88 3.96 1.60
CA LEU A 54 -12.36 4.51 0.35
C LEU A 54 -12.67 6.01 0.25
N ASP A 55 -11.65 6.83 0.09
CA ASP A 55 -11.80 8.20 -0.43
C ASP A 55 -11.56 8.16 -1.95
N PHE A 56 -12.65 8.12 -2.72
CA PHE A 56 -12.59 8.06 -4.18
C PHE A 56 -11.96 9.32 -4.81
N ASN A 57 -12.06 10.49 -4.15
CA ASN A 57 -11.49 11.72 -4.68
C ASN A 57 -9.97 11.76 -4.52
N LYS A 58 -9.46 11.15 -3.44
CA LYS A 58 -8.01 11.09 -3.16
C LYS A 58 -7.37 9.78 -3.58
N LEU A 59 -8.15 8.79 -3.99
CA LEU A 59 -7.71 7.43 -4.27
C LEU A 59 -6.89 6.86 -3.10
N THR A 60 -7.45 6.97 -1.89
CA THR A 60 -6.82 6.47 -0.67
C THR A 60 -7.77 5.56 0.10
N CYS A 61 -7.17 4.57 0.75
CA CYS A 61 -7.84 3.68 1.69
C CYS A 61 -7.36 4.01 3.10
N SER A 62 -8.29 4.28 4.02
CA SER A 62 -7.98 4.52 5.43
C SER A 62 -8.76 3.57 6.33
N PRO A 63 -8.21 3.10 7.46
CA PRO A 63 -8.95 2.29 8.41
C PRO A 63 -10.25 2.98 8.82
N LEU A 64 -11.37 2.24 8.86
CA LEU A 64 -12.68 2.81 9.16
C LEU A 64 -12.72 3.49 10.54
N GLU A 65 -11.98 2.97 11.52
CA GLU A 65 -11.86 3.56 12.86
C GLU A 65 -11.29 4.98 12.86
N GLN A 66 -10.51 5.34 11.82
CA GLN A 66 -9.92 6.67 11.64
C GLN A 66 -10.85 7.62 10.85
N VAL A 67 -11.92 7.10 10.24
CA VAL A 67 -12.86 7.84 9.39
C VAL A 67 -14.31 7.48 9.78
N PRO A 68 -14.81 7.94 10.94
CA PRO A 68 -16.10 7.52 11.49
C PRO A 68 -17.31 7.93 10.63
N ASP A 69 -17.16 8.99 9.82
CA ASP A 69 -18.21 9.50 8.92
C ASP A 69 -18.08 8.96 7.48
N CYS A 70 -17.47 7.79 7.31
CA CYS A 70 -17.34 7.15 5.99
C CYS A 70 -18.72 6.88 5.38
N ASP A 71 -18.88 7.19 4.09
CA ASP A 71 -20.07 6.79 3.33
C ASP A 71 -20.18 5.25 3.38
N PRO A 72 -21.33 4.67 3.82
CA PRO A 72 -21.51 3.23 3.85
C PRO A 72 -21.24 2.52 2.52
N GLY A 73 -21.47 3.19 1.39
CA GLY A 73 -21.16 2.67 0.05
C GLY A 73 -19.67 2.63 -0.30
N MET A 74 -18.82 3.24 0.53
CA MET A 74 -17.36 3.31 0.38
C MET A 74 -16.62 2.48 1.44
N ILE A 75 -17.34 1.65 2.20
CA ILE A 75 -16.75 0.77 3.22
C ILE A 75 -16.44 -0.59 2.59
N TYR A 76 -15.18 -1.00 2.71
CA TYR A 76 -14.67 -2.28 2.25
C TYR A 76 -14.25 -3.16 3.43
N LYS A 77 -14.34 -4.48 3.25
CA LYS A 77 -14.07 -5.46 4.32
C LYS A 77 -12.66 -5.39 4.91
N ASN A 78 -11.67 -4.99 4.11
CA ASN A 78 -10.26 -4.95 4.48
C ASN A 78 -9.46 -4.03 3.53
N GLN A 79 -8.19 -3.78 3.86
CA GLN A 79 -7.31 -2.93 3.05
C GLN A 79 -7.18 -3.45 1.62
N GLY A 80 -7.00 -4.77 1.44
CA GLY A 80 -6.80 -5.39 0.13
C GLY A 80 -7.97 -5.22 -0.83
N SER A 81 -9.22 -5.29 -0.34
CA SER A 81 -10.42 -5.04 -1.16
C SER A 81 -10.63 -3.56 -1.46
N CYS A 82 -10.29 -2.68 -0.53
CA CYS A 82 -10.32 -1.23 -0.78
C CYS A 82 -9.30 -0.86 -1.87
N LEU A 83 -8.06 -1.35 -1.75
CA LEU A 83 -7.00 -1.13 -2.74
C LEU A 83 -7.33 -1.77 -4.09
N ALA A 84 -7.96 -2.95 -4.10
CA ALA A 84 -8.42 -3.55 -5.35
C ALA A 84 -9.38 -2.60 -6.09
N THR A 85 -10.30 -1.93 -5.39
CA THR A 85 -11.19 -0.96 -6.05
C THR A 85 -10.42 0.21 -6.68
N ILE A 86 -9.34 0.68 -6.04
CA ILE A 86 -8.52 1.78 -6.57
C ILE A 86 -7.71 1.35 -7.80
N PHE A 87 -7.07 0.17 -7.74
CA PHE A 87 -6.07 -0.25 -8.73
C PHE A 87 -6.63 -1.17 -9.81
N GLN A 88 -7.63 -1.98 -9.47
CA GLN A 88 -8.24 -3.03 -10.29
C GLN A 88 -9.68 -2.69 -10.68
N SER A 89 -10.22 -1.53 -10.29
CA SER A 89 -11.62 -1.12 -10.53
C SER A 89 -12.70 -2.00 -9.88
N GLU A 90 -12.33 -3.13 -9.24
CA GLU A 90 -13.23 -4.02 -8.50
C GLU A 90 -12.67 -4.37 -7.12
N SER A 91 -13.54 -4.67 -6.16
CA SER A 91 -13.11 -5.07 -4.82
C SER A 91 -12.69 -6.54 -4.70
N GLU A 92 -13.06 -7.34 -5.70
CA GLU A 92 -12.80 -8.78 -5.78
C GLU A 92 -12.22 -9.12 -7.15
N PRO A 93 -11.13 -9.90 -7.23
CA PRO A 93 -10.38 -10.45 -6.10
C PRO A 93 -9.64 -9.36 -5.30
N PRO A 94 -9.51 -9.50 -3.96
CA PRO A 94 -8.69 -8.57 -3.20
C PRO A 94 -7.23 -8.69 -3.63
N CYS A 95 -6.47 -7.61 -3.50
CA CYS A 95 -5.03 -7.67 -3.79
C CYS A 95 -4.36 -8.74 -2.90
N PRO A 96 -3.60 -9.70 -3.45
CA PRO A 96 -2.86 -10.67 -2.64
C PRO A 96 -1.68 -10.03 -1.93
N VAL A 97 -1.29 -10.59 -0.77
CA VAL A 97 -0.11 -10.14 -0.02
C VAL A 97 1.14 -10.90 -0.45
N ARG A 98 2.24 -10.18 -0.67
CA ARG A 98 3.58 -10.70 -0.97
C ARG A 98 4.64 -9.97 -0.15
N ASN A 99 5.87 -10.45 -0.19
CA ASN A 99 6.99 -9.80 0.48
C ASN A 99 7.66 -8.77 -0.44
N HIS A 100 8.50 -7.93 0.15
CA HIS A 100 9.25 -6.92 -0.61
C HIS A 100 10.11 -7.52 -1.73
N SER A 101 10.81 -8.64 -1.47
CA SER A 101 11.65 -9.31 -2.46
C SER A 101 10.89 -9.73 -3.71
N PHE A 102 9.66 -10.22 -3.56
CA PHE A 102 8.80 -10.58 -4.68
C PHE A 102 8.52 -9.38 -5.60
N CYS A 103 8.28 -8.19 -5.05
CA CYS A 103 8.09 -6.97 -5.84
C CYS A 103 9.34 -6.61 -6.66
N LEU A 104 10.52 -6.71 -6.03
CA LEU A 104 11.80 -6.39 -6.67
C LEU A 104 12.19 -7.42 -7.75
N GLU A 105 12.00 -8.71 -7.47
CA GLU A 105 12.29 -9.82 -8.39
C GLU A 105 11.43 -9.75 -9.65
N ASN A 106 10.20 -9.24 -9.54
CA ASN A 106 9.26 -9.12 -10.65
C ASN A 106 9.18 -7.72 -11.25
N ASP A 107 10.09 -6.81 -10.87
CA ASP A 107 10.19 -5.45 -11.44
C ASP A 107 8.89 -4.66 -11.31
N MET A 108 8.19 -4.81 -10.19
CA MET A 108 6.93 -4.11 -9.88
C MET A 108 7.21 -2.69 -9.38
N ALA A 109 6.29 -1.76 -9.67
CA ALA A 109 6.33 -0.44 -9.06
C ALA A 109 5.97 -0.53 -7.57
N ILE A 110 6.72 0.12 -6.70
CA ILE A 110 6.47 0.15 -5.25
C ILE A 110 5.95 1.53 -4.87
N CYS A 111 4.80 1.57 -4.21
CA CYS A 111 4.15 2.78 -3.72
C CYS A 111 4.74 3.23 -2.40
N ASP A 112 4.64 4.53 -2.10
CA ASP A 112 5.06 5.05 -0.80
C ASP A 112 4.02 4.67 0.30
N ALA A 113 4.28 5.05 1.55
CA ALA A 113 3.43 4.71 2.69
C ALA A 113 1.96 5.17 2.57
N ASN A 114 1.65 6.18 1.75
CA ASN A 114 0.28 6.61 1.48
C ASN A 114 -0.49 5.65 0.56
N GLY A 115 0.21 4.73 -0.11
CA GLY A 115 -0.36 3.69 -0.96
C GLY A 115 -1.09 4.19 -2.20
N ARG A 116 -0.89 5.45 -2.60
CA ARG A 116 -1.62 6.05 -3.72
C ARG A 116 -1.02 5.67 -5.08
N PRO A 117 -1.83 5.52 -6.13
CA PRO A 117 -1.33 5.17 -7.47
C PRO A 117 -0.23 6.10 -7.99
N GLU A 118 -0.33 7.42 -7.74
CA GLU A 118 0.65 8.39 -8.20
C GLU A 118 1.97 8.33 -7.42
N SER A 119 2.05 7.60 -6.31
CA SER A 119 3.29 7.41 -5.55
C SER A 119 4.13 6.22 -6.04
N CYS A 120 3.54 5.31 -6.82
CA CYS A 120 4.18 4.07 -7.22
C CYS A 120 5.30 4.31 -8.23
N ARG A 121 6.51 3.84 -7.93
CA ARG A 121 7.70 4.03 -8.76
C ARG A 121 8.49 2.73 -8.86
N TYR A 122 9.10 2.49 -10.02
CA TYR A 122 10.09 1.44 -10.16
C TYR A 122 11.34 1.80 -9.36
N VAL A 123 11.84 0.85 -8.57
CA VAL A 123 13.07 1.02 -7.81
C VAL A 123 14.25 0.73 -8.73
N ALA A 124 15.21 1.66 -8.83
CA ALA A 124 16.43 1.43 -9.58
C ALA A 124 17.24 0.29 -8.93
N LYS A 125 17.61 -0.71 -9.73
CA LYS A 125 18.46 -1.83 -9.32
C LYS A 125 19.91 -1.42 -9.15
#